data_AF-A0AAU3WQ41-F1
#
_entry.id   AF-A0AAU3WQ41-F1
#
_cell.length_a   1.000
_cell.length_b   1.000
_cell.length_c   1.000
_cell.angle_alpha   90.00
_cell.angle_beta   90.00
_cell.angle_gamma   90.00
#
_symmetry.space_group_name_H-M   'P 1'
#
loop_
_entity.id
_entity.type
_entity.pdbx_description
1 polymer ?
#
loop_
_entity_poly.entity_id
_entity_poly.type
_entity_poly.pdbx_seq_one_letter_code
_entity_poly.pdbx_strand_id
1 'polypeptide(L)'
;MALAPTDRTAITELLSLHGHLIDSGELDRLDELFTPDVVYDASDFGQPPLHGPAAIKDAALRGADGWRIARRKIIARRVPLGGR
;
A
#
# COMPACT_ATOMS: atom_id res chain seq x y z
N MET A 1 23.62 3.12 3.88
CA MET A 1 23.15 2.73 5.23
C MET A 1 22.46 1.37 5.12
N ALA A 2 22.80 0.40 5.95
CA ALA A 2 22.15 -0.92 5.93
C ALA A 2 20.95 -0.91 6.90
N LEU A 3 19.80 -1.43 6.48
CA LEU A 3 18.64 -1.63 7.36
C LEU A 3 18.98 -2.63 8.45
N ALA A 4 18.61 -2.32 9.70
CA ALA A 4 18.72 -3.28 10.79
C ALA A 4 17.75 -4.45 10.56
N PRO A 5 18.03 -5.65 11.12
CA PRO A 5 17.09 -6.77 11.06
C PRO A 5 15.69 -6.43 11.58
N THR A 6 15.60 -5.61 12.63
CA THR A 6 14.33 -5.11 13.19
C THR A 6 13.56 -4.25 12.20
N ASP A 7 14.25 -3.39 11.44
CA ASP A 7 13.60 -2.54 10.42
C ASP A 7 12.98 -3.41 9.32
N ARG A 8 13.67 -4.49 8.93
CA ARG A 8 13.16 -5.42 7.91
C ARG A 8 11.90 -6.13 8.37
N THR A 9 11.85 -6.55 9.64
CA THR A 9 10.65 -7.15 10.22
C THR A 9 9.50 -6.14 10.25
N ALA A 10 9.75 -4.94 10.78
CA ALA A 10 8.72 -3.89 10.88
C ALA A 10 8.16 -3.50 9.50
N ILE A 11 9.01 -3.34 8.49
CA ILE A 11 8.56 -3.06 7.11
C ILE A 11 7.71 -4.21 6.56
N THR A 12 8.09 -5.46 6.82
CA THR A 12 7.35 -6.64 6.33
C THR A 12 5.96 -6.73 6.97
N GLU A 13 5.87 -6.44 8.28
CA GLU A 13 4.60 -6.39 9.01
C GLU A 13 3.71 -5.26 8.51
N LEU A 14 4.26 -4.06 8.31
CA LEU A 14 3.54 -2.91 7.77
C LEU A 14 2.98 -3.18 6.36
N LEU A 15 3.79 -3.79 5.49
CA LEU A 15 3.35 -4.19 4.15
C LEU A 15 2.22 -5.23 4.20
N SER A 16 2.30 -6.18 5.14
CA SER A 16 1.25 -7.19 5.35
C SER A 16 -0.05 -6.55 5.87
N LEU A 17 0.05 -5.61 6.80
CA LEU A 17 -1.07 -4.83 7.31
C LEU A 17 -1.73 -4.01 6.19
N HIS A 18 -0.96 -3.37 5.32
CA HIS A 18 -1.49 -2.65 4.17
C HIS A 18 -2.34 -3.55 3.27
N GLY A 19 -1.86 -4.76 2.95
CA GLY A 19 -2.64 -5.74 2.19
C GLY A 19 -3.94 -6.10 2.90
N HIS A 20 -3.87 -6.40 4.20
CA HIS A 20 -5.04 -6.75 5.00
C HIS A 20 -6.09 -5.65 5.05
N LEU A 21 -5.73 -4.42 5.41
CA LEU A 21 -6.70 -3.34 5.59
C LEU A 21 -7.39 -2.96 4.27
N ILE A 22 -6.64 -2.91 3.17
CA ILE A 22 -7.24 -2.60 1.86
C ILE A 22 -8.14 -3.75 1.38
N ASP A 23 -7.71 -5.00 1.51
CA ASP A 23 -8.48 -6.15 1.02
C ASP A 23 -9.74 -6.40 1.90
N SER A 24 -9.70 -6.09 3.20
CA SER A 24 -10.85 -6.15 4.13
C SER A 24 -11.78 -4.94 4.02
N GLY A 25 -11.36 -3.85 3.36
CA GLY A 25 -12.11 -2.59 3.32
C GLY A 25 -12.11 -1.79 4.63
N GLU A 26 -11.18 -2.07 5.54
CA GLU A 26 -11.01 -1.36 6.83
C GLU A 26 -10.30 0.00 6.64
N LEU A 27 -10.84 0.83 5.75
CA LEU A 27 -10.18 2.06 5.28
C LEU A 27 -10.17 3.20 6.31
N ASP A 28 -10.89 3.06 7.42
CA ASP A 28 -10.82 4.01 8.55
C ASP A 28 -9.49 3.93 9.31
N ARG A 29 -8.69 2.88 9.06
CA ARG A 29 -7.43 2.58 9.75
C ARG A 29 -6.18 2.94 8.94
N LEU A 30 -6.32 3.75 7.89
CA LEU A 30 -5.21 4.09 6.99
C LEU A 30 -4.13 4.95 7.65
N ASP A 31 -4.42 5.60 8.77
CA ASP A 31 -3.45 6.33 9.61
C ASP A 31 -2.45 5.39 10.32
N GLU A 32 -2.78 4.10 10.48
CA GLU A 32 -1.83 3.07 10.94
C GLU A 32 -0.75 2.75 9.89
N LEU A 33 -1.02 3.06 8.60
CA LEU A 33 -0.14 2.72 7.48
C LEU A 33 0.66 3.90 6.96
N PHE A 34 0.02 5.06 6.91
CA PHE A 34 0.51 6.20 6.15
C PHE A 34 0.72 7.41 7.05
N THR A 35 1.78 8.16 6.75
CA THR A 35 1.94 9.49 7.31
C THR A 35 0.82 10.41 6.80
N PRO A 36 0.49 11.49 7.55
CA PRO A 36 -0.54 12.44 7.11
C PRO A 36 -0.27 13.07 5.74
N ASP A 37 0.99 13.13 5.33
CA ASP A 37 1.49 13.74 4.09
C ASP A 37 1.87 12.72 3.00
N VAL A 38 1.44 11.46 3.13
CA VAL A 38 1.74 10.42 2.13
C VAL A 38 1.37 10.86 0.70
N VAL A 39 2.22 10.50 -0.25
CA VAL A 39 1.92 10.55 -1.68
C VAL A 39 1.78 9.13 -2.20
N TYR A 40 0.56 8.75 -2.59
CA TYR A 40 0.30 7.46 -3.23
C TYR A 40 0.33 7.64 -4.75
N ASP A 41 1.47 7.33 -5.36
CA ASP A 41 1.68 7.45 -6.79
C ASP A 41 1.33 6.14 -7.51
N ALA A 42 0.32 6.22 -8.37
CA ALA A 42 -0.10 5.15 -9.26
C ALA A 42 -0.16 5.63 -10.73
N SER A 43 0.68 6.61 -11.09
CA SER A 43 0.75 7.20 -12.44
C SER A 43 1.12 6.21 -13.53
N ASP A 44 1.91 5.19 -13.22
CA ASP A 44 2.19 4.06 -14.13
C ASP A 44 0.92 3.27 -14.50
N PHE A 45 -0.14 3.36 -13.70
CA PHE A 45 -1.47 2.79 -13.97
C PHE A 45 -2.46 3.83 -14.51
N GLY A 46 -1.98 4.99 -14.97
CA GLY A 46 -2.78 6.09 -15.50
C GLY A 46 -3.63 6.81 -14.45
N GLN A 47 -3.28 6.70 -13.16
CA GLN A 47 -3.97 7.41 -12.08
C GLN A 47 -3.17 8.64 -11.64
N PRO A 48 -3.82 9.78 -11.36
CA PRO A 48 -3.11 10.89 -10.73
C PRO A 48 -2.64 10.50 -9.31
N PRO A 49 -1.52 11.04 -8.81
CA PRO A 49 -1.10 10.84 -7.42
C PRO A 49 -2.17 11.29 -6.42
N LEU A 50 -2.31 10.55 -5.32
CA LEU A 50 -3.21 10.87 -4.21
C LEU A 50 -2.40 11.43 -3.04
N HIS A 51 -2.97 12.41 -2.34
CA HIS A 51 -2.30 13.09 -1.22
C HIS A 51 -3.08 12.88 0.09
N GLY A 52 -2.43 12.22 1.04
CA GLY A 52 -2.96 11.96 2.36
C GLY A 52 -3.92 10.74 2.44
N PRO A 53 -4.13 10.19 3.65
CA PRO A 53 -4.96 9.00 3.84
C PRO A 53 -6.42 9.15 3.38
N ALA A 54 -7.00 10.35 3.49
CA ALA A 54 -8.37 10.62 3.05
C ALA A 54 -8.55 10.42 1.53
N ALA A 55 -7.63 10.93 0.72
CA ALA A 55 -7.68 10.75 -0.74
C ALA A 55 -7.51 9.27 -1.13
N ILE A 56 -6.66 8.53 -0.41
CA ILE A 56 -6.48 7.08 -0.61
C ILE A 56 -7.77 6.33 -0.26
N LYS A 57 -8.42 6.66 0.86
CA LYS A 57 -9.69 6.08 1.26
C LYS A 57 -10.75 6.27 0.17
N ASP A 58 -10.92 7.49 -0.32
CA ASP A 58 -11.91 7.81 -1.36
C ASP A 58 -11.66 7.03 -2.65
N ALA A 59 -10.40 6.86 -3.05
CA ALA A 59 -10.02 6.10 -4.24
C ALA A 59 -10.11 4.57 -4.04
N ALA A 60 -10.02 4.10 -2.80
CA ALA A 60 -10.11 2.68 -2.46
C ALA A 60 -11.56 2.19 -2.30
N LEU A 61 -12.55 3.09 -2.24
CA LEU A 61 -13.96 2.72 -2.18
C LEU A 61 -14.40 1.94 -3.43
N ARG A 62 -15.23 0.92 -3.21
CA ARG A 62 -15.79 0.06 -4.27
C ARG A 62 -16.64 0.88 -5.23
N GLY A 63 -16.21 0.99 -6.48
CA GLY A 63 -16.99 1.60 -7.56
C GLY A 63 -18.08 0.68 -8.12
N ALA A 64 -18.86 1.19 -9.08
CA ALA A 64 -19.91 0.42 -9.77
C ALA A 64 -19.36 -0.85 -10.45
N ASP A 65 -18.10 -0.82 -10.89
CA ASP A 65 -17.40 -1.93 -11.54
C ASP A 65 -16.73 -2.91 -10.54
N GLY A 66 -16.95 -2.73 -9.23
CA GLY A 66 -16.39 -3.56 -8.18
C GLY A 66 -15.03 -3.10 -7.65
N TRP A 67 -14.31 -4.01 -7.00
CA TRP A 67 -12.99 -3.74 -6.43
C TRP A 67 -11.91 -3.84 -7.50
N ARG A 68 -11.13 -2.78 -7.71
CA ARG A 68 -9.96 -2.83 -8.61
C ARG A 68 -8.89 -3.82 -8.14
N ILE A 69 -8.76 -4.02 -6.83
CA ILE A 69 -7.87 -5.02 -6.22
C ILE A 69 -8.61 -5.67 -5.05
N ALA A 70 -8.79 -6.99 -5.10
CA ALA A 70 -9.48 -7.76 -4.06
C ALA A 70 -8.57 -8.79 -3.35
N ARG A 71 -7.32 -8.93 -3.82
CA ARG A 71 -6.32 -9.82 -3.23
C ARG A 71 -4.92 -9.37 -3.61
N ARG A 72 -3.99 -9.36 -2.66
CA ARG A 72 -2.56 -9.10 -2.93
C ARG A 72 -1.66 -10.22 -2.41
N LYS A 73 -0.60 -10.52 -3.15
CA LYS A 73 0.48 -11.43 -2.73
C LYS A 73 1.78 -10.65 -2.58
N ILE A 74 2.32 -10.63 -1.36
CA ILE A 74 3.61 -9.99 -1.07
C ILE A 74 4.69 -11.05 -1.13
N ILE A 75 5.74 -10.79 -1.93
CA ILE A 75 6.88 -11.68 -2.08
C ILE A 75 8.14 -10.88 -1.76
N ALA A 76 8.81 -11.22 -0.67
CA ALA A 76 10.10 -10.62 -0.36
C ALA A 76 11.12 -11.03 -1.44
N ARG A 77 11.78 -10.04 -2.05
CA ARG A 77 12.87 -10.25 -3.00
C ARG A 77 14.10 -9.47 -2.56
N ARG A 78 15.27 -10.09 -2.68
CA ARG A 78 16.56 -9.41 -2.48
C ARG A 78 16.94 -8.51 -3.65
N VAL A 79 16.39 -8.79 -4.83
CA VAL A 79 16.64 -8.05 -6.08
C VAL A 79 15.29 -7.60 -6.65
N PRO A 80 15.16 -6.34 -7.09
CA PRO A 80 13.93 -5.84 -7.73
C PRO A 80 13.51 -6.71 -8.92
N LEU A 81 12.23 -6.63 -9.31
CA LEU A 81 11.75 -7.29 -10.52
C LEU A 81 12.54 -6.76 -11.74
N GLY A 82 13.27 -7.64 -12.41
CA GLY A 82 14.13 -7.30 -13.57
C GLY A 82 15.57 -6.92 -13.22
N GLY A 83 15.96 -6.83 -11.95
CA GLY A 83 17.37 -6.67 -11.56
C GLY A 83 18.14 -7.99 -11.63
N ARG A 84 19.43 -7.93 -12.00
CA ARG A 84 20.38 -9.04 -11.84
C ARG A 84 20.89 -9.11 -10.42
#